data_AF-A0AA39JLG4-F1
#
_entry.id   AF-A0AA39JLG4-F1
#
_cell.length_a   1.000
_cell.length_b   1.000
_cell.length_c   1.000
_cell.angle_alpha   90.00
_cell.angle_beta   90.00
_cell.angle_gamma   90.00
#
_symmetry.space_group_name_H-M   'P 1'
#
loop_
_entity.id
_entity.type
_entity.pdbx_description
1 polymer ?
#
loop_
_entity_poly.entity_id
_entity_poly.type
_entity_poly.pdbx_seq_one_letter_code
_entity_poly.pdbx_strand_id
1 'polypeptide(L)'
;MRAAKTVNKRIMYVFSPAPMRPASDEAWWTTTNEDGQESAPSGFDFSQLEWQGTEDSIATQKKKFDEAVRPLIVKLEEKFPVDNFPTLFPGRRVYKNTAGYYFDLDPGALSSWASHWARGTASEDAPPNNAYFDAKKRLHPPKTPPAHADAAKQANNTAPMPIPTPAVPTISDVPFGGNLLEYFLLQQQQQQQQQHQQFQQMLQLQMLQNSRSSLSRPPSIPSAPPSPAKMPVVSLEAFCAHYGVNDTDHDRLQELGYTPGNKDIKTLERVDWTGVGFPALSWRSILAKHDAFIKDAKLGLWME
;
A
#
# COMPACT_ATOMS: atom_id res chain seq x y z
N MET A 1 -40.85 -21.15 41.60
CA MET A 1 -41.57 -20.26 40.67
C MET A 1 -41.09 -18.83 40.92
N ARG A 2 -40.34 -18.22 39.98
CA ARG A 2 -39.87 -16.83 40.11
C ARG A 2 -40.64 -15.95 39.14
N ALA A 3 -41.33 -14.93 39.66
CA ALA A 3 -42.13 -13.99 38.89
C ALA A 3 -41.23 -12.96 38.18
N ALA A 4 -41.46 -12.78 36.88
CA ALA A 4 -40.77 -11.80 36.06
C ALA A 4 -41.36 -10.41 36.28
N LYS A 5 -40.49 -9.44 36.62
CA LYS A 5 -40.84 -8.02 36.79
C LYS A 5 -40.78 -7.33 35.43
N THR A 6 -41.92 -6.88 34.92
CA THR A 6 -42.02 -6.07 33.71
C THR A 6 -41.63 -4.62 34.00
N VAL A 7 -40.60 -4.13 33.31
CA VAL A 7 -40.14 -2.73 33.39
C VAL A 7 -40.93 -1.90 32.38
N ASN A 8 -41.73 -0.97 32.90
CA ASN A 8 -42.60 -0.11 32.11
C ASN A 8 -41.76 1.04 31.51
N LYS A 9 -41.55 1.02 30.19
CA LYS A 9 -40.78 2.06 29.48
C LYS A 9 -41.71 3.20 29.09
N ARG A 10 -41.47 4.41 29.64
CA ARG A 10 -42.10 5.65 29.17
C ARG A 10 -41.38 6.16 27.93
N ILE A 11 -42.11 6.34 26.84
CA ILE A 11 -41.64 6.99 25.62
C ILE A 11 -42.07 8.46 25.68
N MET A 12 -41.11 9.38 25.57
CA MET A 12 -41.40 10.81 25.40
C MET A 12 -41.26 11.17 23.93
N TYR A 13 -42.27 11.84 23.38
CA TYR A 13 -42.24 12.39 22.03
C TYR A 13 -41.95 13.89 22.12
N VAL A 14 -40.89 14.32 21.43
CA VAL A 14 -40.55 15.75 21.28
C VAL A 14 -40.93 16.14 19.85
N PHE A 15 -41.92 17.02 19.73
CA PHE A 15 -42.35 17.57 18.44
C PHE A 15 -41.66 18.91 18.24
N SER A 16 -40.67 18.96 17.35
CA SER A 16 -40.09 20.21 16.85
C SER A 16 -40.85 20.66 15.59
N PRO A 17 -41.15 21.96 15.42
CA PRO A 17 -41.79 22.47 14.23
C PRO A 17 -40.93 22.21 12.99
N ALA A 18 -41.58 21.94 11.85
CA ALA A 18 -40.91 21.65 10.59
C ALA A 18 -40.02 22.84 10.17
N PRO A 19 -38.76 22.60 9.78
CA PRO A 19 -37.88 23.65 9.31
C PRO A 19 -38.48 24.29 8.06
N MET A 20 -38.86 25.56 8.17
CA MET A 20 -39.36 26.32 7.03
C MET A 20 -38.19 26.71 6.13
N ARG A 21 -38.29 26.40 4.84
CA ARG A 21 -37.43 26.99 3.80
C ARG A 21 -37.69 28.50 3.77
N PRO A 22 -36.68 29.37 3.89
CA PRO A 22 -36.87 30.79 3.62
C PRO A 22 -37.35 30.96 2.17
N ALA A 23 -38.36 31.81 1.98
CA ALA A 23 -39.05 32.00 0.70
C ALA A 23 -38.31 32.90 -0.30
N SER A 24 -36.99 33.06 -0.17
CA SER A 24 -36.19 33.88 -1.09
C SER A 24 -35.35 32.95 -1.98
N ASP A 25 -35.60 33.07 -3.29
CA ASP A 25 -34.88 32.41 -4.38
C ASP A 25 -33.74 33.33 -4.88
N GLU A 26 -33.18 34.15 -3.99
CA GLU A 26 -32.07 35.02 -4.33
C GLU A 26 -30.77 34.20 -4.30
N ALA A 27 -30.15 34.08 -5.48
CA ALA A 27 -28.85 33.49 -5.64
C ALA A 27 -27.85 34.21 -4.72
N TRP A 28 -27.50 33.58 -3.61
CA TRP A 28 -26.64 34.11 -2.54
C TRP A 28 -25.19 34.46 -2.99
N TRP A 29 -24.87 34.26 -4.26
CA TRP A 29 -23.54 34.47 -4.84
C TRP A 29 -23.50 35.53 -5.95
N THR A 30 -24.61 36.17 -6.35
CA THR A 30 -24.58 37.27 -7.33
C THR A 30 -24.76 38.61 -6.65
N THR A 31 -23.64 39.25 -6.26
CA THR A 31 -23.62 40.65 -5.83
C THR A 31 -23.43 41.55 -7.05
N THR A 32 -24.43 41.58 -7.94
CA THR A 32 -24.44 42.51 -9.06
C THR A 32 -25.11 43.80 -8.57
N ASN A 33 -24.35 44.89 -8.49
CA ASN A 33 -24.93 46.21 -8.22
C ASN A 33 -25.81 46.64 -9.40
N GLU A 34 -26.72 47.60 -9.17
CA GLU A 34 -27.76 48.04 -10.12
C GLU A 34 -27.22 48.56 -11.47
N ASP A 35 -25.92 48.85 -11.55
CA ASP A 35 -25.22 49.30 -12.76
C ASP A 35 -24.56 48.16 -13.58
N GLY A 36 -24.75 46.88 -13.19
CA GLY A 36 -24.23 45.73 -13.93
C GLY A 36 -22.70 45.51 -13.79
N GLN A 37 -22.04 46.22 -12.88
CA GLN A 37 -20.60 46.10 -12.65
C GLN A 37 -20.29 45.15 -11.48
N GLU A 38 -19.65 44.03 -11.81
CA GLU A 38 -19.19 43.00 -10.87
C GLU A 38 -18.16 43.61 -9.91
N SER A 39 -18.62 43.93 -8.71
CA SER A 39 -17.79 44.57 -7.69
C SER A 39 -17.15 43.47 -6.84
N ALA A 40 -15.90 43.12 -7.14
CA ALA A 40 -15.11 42.31 -6.23
C ALA A 40 -15.10 43.01 -4.85
N PRO A 41 -15.29 42.28 -3.73
CA PRO A 41 -15.33 42.87 -2.40
C PRO A 41 -14.03 43.64 -2.16
N SER A 42 -14.14 44.98 -2.14
CA SER A 42 -13.05 45.90 -1.90
C SER A 42 -12.50 45.65 -0.50
N GLY A 43 -11.32 45.02 -0.43
CA GLY A 43 -10.65 44.67 0.83
C GLY A 43 -10.15 43.22 0.93
N PHE A 44 -10.44 42.35 -0.05
CA PHE A 44 -9.81 41.03 -0.07
C PHE A 44 -8.41 41.10 -0.70
N ASP A 45 -7.40 40.85 0.12
CA ASP A 45 -6.00 40.82 -0.31
C ASP A 45 -5.67 39.50 -1.01
N PHE A 46 -5.67 39.52 -2.35
CA PHE A 46 -5.35 38.36 -3.18
C PHE A 46 -3.88 37.92 -3.07
N SER A 47 -3.00 38.73 -2.47
CA SER A 47 -1.61 38.33 -2.21
C SER A 47 -1.49 37.21 -1.17
N GLN A 48 -2.51 36.96 -0.34
CA GLN A 48 -2.54 35.81 0.57
C GLN A 48 -2.93 34.49 -0.12
N LEU A 49 -3.49 34.55 -1.33
CA LEU A 49 -3.84 33.38 -2.14
C LEU A 49 -2.76 33.00 -3.14
N GLU A 50 -1.63 33.72 -3.13
CA GLU A 50 -0.42 33.30 -3.84
C GLU A 50 0.09 32.05 -3.13
N TRP A 51 -0.35 30.89 -3.63
CA TRP A 51 0.09 29.58 -3.19
C TRP A 51 1.61 29.54 -3.29
N GLN A 52 2.31 29.76 -2.17
CA GLN A 52 3.71 29.42 -2.06
C GLN A 52 3.83 27.97 -2.51
N GLY A 53 4.48 27.75 -3.64
CA GLY A 53 4.56 26.44 -4.28
C GLY A 53 4.94 25.39 -3.26
N THR A 54 4.14 24.34 -3.16
CA THR A 54 4.37 23.20 -2.25
C THR A 54 5.73 22.52 -2.44
N GLU A 55 6.44 22.83 -3.52
CA GLU A 55 7.77 22.34 -3.84
C GLU A 55 8.83 22.74 -2.80
N ASP A 56 8.85 24.00 -2.35
CA ASP A 56 9.79 24.47 -1.34
C ASP A 56 9.51 23.82 0.03
N SER A 57 8.23 23.54 0.30
CA SER A 57 7.80 22.83 1.52
C SER A 57 8.27 21.37 1.50
N ILE A 58 8.16 20.67 0.37
CA ILE A 58 8.57 19.26 0.23
C ILE A 58 10.10 19.14 0.30
N ALA A 59 10.84 20.00 -0.40
CA ALA A 59 12.30 20.01 -0.36
C ALA A 59 12.83 20.31 1.05
N THR A 60 12.22 21.27 1.75
CA THR A 60 12.57 21.60 3.14
C THR A 60 12.24 20.45 4.10
N GLN A 61 11.08 19.81 3.93
CA GLN A 61 10.69 18.66 4.75
C GLN A 61 11.63 17.47 4.52
N LYS A 62 12.02 17.21 3.27
CA LYS A 62 12.98 16.18 2.91
C LYS A 62 14.35 16.45 3.55
N LYS A 63 14.85 17.69 3.45
CA LYS A 63 16.12 18.07 4.07
C LYS A 63 16.12 17.85 5.57
N LYS A 64 15.06 18.25 6.27
CA LYS A 64 14.92 18.02 7.72
C LYS A 64 14.88 16.53 8.07
N PHE A 65 14.22 15.72 7.25
CA PHE A 65 14.19 14.28 7.43
C PHE A 65 15.59 13.66 7.23
N ASP A 66 16.26 14.02 6.14
CA ASP A 66 17.60 13.52 5.84
C ASP A 66 18.62 13.93 6.92
N GLU A 67 18.55 15.18 7.43
CA GLU A 67 19.38 15.66 8.54
C GLU A 67 19.17 14.85 9.83
N ALA A 68 17.94 14.44 10.13
CA ALA A 68 17.63 13.63 11.31
C ALA A 68 18.08 12.16 11.16
N VAL A 69 17.96 11.59 9.95
CA VAL A 69 18.21 10.17 9.69
C VAL A 69 19.70 9.88 9.42
N ARG A 70 20.42 10.80 8.78
CA ARG A 70 21.84 10.63 8.43
C ARG A 70 22.76 10.25 9.60
N PRO A 71 22.70 10.88 10.79
CA PRO A 71 23.56 10.47 11.90
C PRO A 71 23.27 9.04 12.38
N LEU A 72 22.03 8.56 12.24
CA LEU A 72 21.67 7.19 12.59
C LEU A 72 22.18 6.18 11.56
N ILE A 73 22.20 6.56 10.27
CA ILE A 73 22.83 5.73 9.23
C ILE A 73 24.32 5.54 9.56
N VAL A 74 25.06 6.63 9.83
CA VAL A 74 26.49 6.55 10.16
C VAL A 74 26.74 5.63 11.36
N LYS A 75 25.91 5.71 12.41
CA LYS A 75 26.00 4.79 13.56
C LYS A 75 25.79 3.32 13.17
N LEU A 76 24.81 3.04 12.31
CA LEU A 76 24.58 1.67 11.82
C LEU A 76 25.75 1.20 10.94
N GLU A 77 26.35 2.08 10.13
CA GLU A 77 27.49 1.77 9.29
C GLU A 77 28.77 1.49 10.07
N GLU A 78 28.96 2.17 11.20
CA GLU A 78 30.06 1.95 12.14
C GLU A 78 29.87 0.64 12.91
N LYS A 79 28.65 0.38 13.38
CA LYS A 79 28.32 -0.86 14.10
C LYS A 79 28.41 -2.11 13.22
N PHE A 80 27.96 -1.99 11.98
CA PHE A 80 28.02 -3.05 11.01
C PHE A 80 28.98 -2.61 9.90
N PRO A 81 30.30 -2.80 10.01
CA PRO A 81 31.20 -2.46 8.93
C PRO A 81 30.98 -3.33 7.70
N VAL A 82 31.44 -2.87 6.54
CA VAL A 82 31.50 -3.73 5.35
C VAL A 82 32.43 -4.90 5.65
N ASP A 83 32.05 -6.08 5.18
CA ASP A 83 32.81 -7.32 5.38
C ASP A 83 32.87 -7.77 6.85
N ASN A 84 31.80 -7.51 7.61
CA ASN A 84 31.73 -7.92 9.01
C ASN A 84 31.60 -9.44 9.23
N PHE A 85 31.19 -10.19 8.19
CA PHE A 85 31.18 -11.65 8.17
C PHE A 85 31.96 -12.19 6.96
N PRO A 86 33.29 -12.01 6.92
CA PRO A 86 34.09 -12.25 5.71
C PRO A 86 34.08 -13.72 5.28
N THR A 87 34.01 -14.64 6.24
CA THR A 87 33.98 -16.09 5.97
C THR A 87 32.66 -16.59 5.39
N LEU A 88 31.56 -15.86 5.60
CA LEU A 88 30.21 -16.27 5.16
C LEU A 88 29.73 -15.44 3.97
N PHE A 89 29.98 -14.13 4.00
CA PHE A 89 29.45 -13.15 3.06
C PHE A 89 30.51 -12.08 2.75
N PRO A 90 31.54 -12.42 1.94
CA PRO A 90 32.64 -11.51 1.66
C PRO A 90 32.14 -10.25 0.95
N GLY A 91 32.64 -9.09 1.39
CA GLY A 91 32.32 -7.78 0.81
C GLY A 91 30.91 -7.27 1.10
N ARG A 92 30.16 -7.94 1.98
CA ARG A 92 28.79 -7.52 2.36
C ARG A 92 28.74 -6.99 3.78
N ARG A 93 27.76 -6.14 4.03
CA ARG A 93 27.42 -5.63 5.36
C ARG A 93 26.23 -6.44 5.85
N VAL A 94 26.40 -7.30 6.85
CA VAL A 94 25.36 -8.27 7.21
C VAL A 94 24.89 -8.10 8.65
N TYR A 95 23.58 -8.03 8.86
CA TYR A 95 22.98 -8.08 10.18
C TYR A 95 22.62 -9.53 10.55
N LYS A 96 22.98 -9.95 11.77
CA LYS A 96 22.57 -11.24 12.33
C LYS A 96 21.56 -10.99 13.46
N ASN A 97 20.37 -11.55 13.33
CA ASN A 97 19.36 -11.42 14.38
C ASN A 97 19.58 -12.42 15.53
N THR A 98 18.87 -12.22 16.63
CA THR A 98 18.92 -13.10 17.81
C THR A 98 18.47 -14.54 17.53
N ALA A 99 17.63 -14.76 16.52
CA ALA A 99 17.21 -16.09 16.06
C ALA A 99 18.25 -16.77 15.13
N GLY A 100 19.38 -16.12 14.84
CA GLY A 100 20.45 -16.66 14.00
C GLY A 100 20.26 -16.49 12.48
N TYR A 101 19.29 -15.70 12.02
CA TYR A 101 19.11 -15.35 10.62
C TYR A 101 19.99 -14.18 10.21
N TYR A 102 20.47 -14.20 8.97
CA TYR A 102 21.33 -13.18 8.38
C TYR A 102 20.55 -12.35 7.35
N PHE A 103 20.77 -11.04 7.34
CA PHE A 103 20.14 -10.09 6.43
C PHE A 103 21.19 -9.16 5.83
N ASP A 104 21.06 -8.88 4.54
CA ASP A 104 21.93 -7.92 3.87
C ASP A 104 21.55 -6.49 4.27
N LEU A 105 22.56 -5.68 4.61
CA LEU A 105 22.41 -4.28 4.97
C LEU A 105 22.83 -3.40 3.79
N ASP A 106 22.07 -3.51 2.71
CA ASP A 106 22.16 -2.57 1.58
C ASP A 106 21.87 -1.13 2.04
N PRO A 107 22.32 -0.11 1.29
CA PRO A 107 22.07 1.30 1.63
C PRO A 107 20.58 1.62 1.87
N GLY A 108 19.68 0.98 1.11
CA GLY A 108 18.24 1.10 1.30
C GLY A 108 17.74 0.50 2.62
N ALA A 109 18.29 -0.66 3.03
CA ALA A 109 17.95 -1.30 4.29
C ALA A 109 18.44 -0.46 5.48
N LEU A 110 19.65 0.09 5.40
CA LEU A 110 20.21 1.00 6.40
C LEU A 110 19.38 2.28 6.53
N SER A 111 19.02 2.92 5.43
CA SER A 111 18.17 4.12 5.42
C SER A 111 16.79 3.85 6.02
N SER A 112 16.18 2.71 5.66
CA SER A 112 14.90 2.30 6.23
C SER A 112 15.00 2.04 7.73
N TRP A 113 16.03 1.32 8.18
CA TRP A 113 16.27 1.06 9.59
C TRP A 113 16.47 2.36 10.36
N ALA A 114 17.38 3.23 9.92
CA ALA A 114 17.63 4.53 10.53
C ALA A 114 16.36 5.40 10.63
N SER A 115 15.52 5.38 9.59
CA SER A 115 14.23 6.09 9.59
C SER A 115 13.26 5.57 10.65
N HIS A 116 13.16 4.25 10.81
CA HIS A 116 12.33 3.63 11.82
C HIS A 116 12.86 3.83 13.24
N TRP A 117 14.19 3.90 13.38
CA TRP A 117 14.86 4.22 14.64
C TRP A 117 14.60 5.66 15.05
N ALA A 118 14.68 6.63 14.13
CA ALA A 118 14.31 8.03 14.38
C ALA A 118 12.85 8.18 14.86
N ARG A 119 11.95 7.31 14.40
CA ARG A 119 10.53 7.27 14.79
C ARG A 119 10.24 6.49 16.09
N GLY A 120 11.25 5.84 16.68
CA GLY A 120 11.09 5.01 17.88
C GLY A 120 10.40 3.67 17.63
N THR A 121 10.31 3.22 16.37
CA THR A 121 9.69 1.95 15.98
C THR A 121 10.70 0.82 15.76
N ALA A 122 11.99 1.16 15.77
CA ALA A 122 13.13 0.24 15.73
C ALA A 122 14.20 0.74 16.70
N SER A 123 15.17 -0.11 17.02
CA SER A 123 16.32 0.23 17.87
C SER A 123 17.63 -0.08 17.15
N GLU A 124 18.75 0.29 17.75
CA GLU A 124 20.08 0.03 17.21
C GLU A 124 20.38 -1.47 16.99
N ASP A 125 19.76 -2.35 17.79
CA ASP A 125 19.97 -3.80 17.75
C ASP A 125 18.81 -4.55 17.10
N ALA A 126 17.66 -3.89 16.92
CA ALA A 126 16.46 -4.53 16.40
C ALA A 126 15.95 -3.75 15.17
N PRO A 127 16.09 -4.31 13.95
CA PRO A 127 15.58 -3.69 12.75
C PRO A 127 14.04 -3.67 12.73
N PRO A 128 13.44 -2.76 11.94
CA PRO A 128 12.00 -2.73 11.76
C PRO A 128 11.47 -3.98 11.07
N ASN A 129 10.22 -4.34 11.36
CA ASN A 129 9.51 -5.37 10.60
C ASN A 129 9.02 -4.80 9.26
N ASN A 130 9.88 -4.87 8.24
CA ASN A 130 9.60 -4.37 6.89
C ASN A 130 10.02 -5.39 5.81
N ALA A 131 9.84 -5.03 4.54
CA ALA A 131 10.17 -5.88 3.40
C ALA A 131 11.68 -6.22 3.26
N TYR A 132 12.58 -5.39 3.82
CA TYR A 132 14.03 -5.65 3.80
C TYR A 132 14.42 -6.75 4.78
N PHE A 133 13.70 -6.86 5.91
CA PHE A 133 13.93 -7.86 6.95
C PHE A 133 12.93 -9.04 6.89
N ASP A 134 12.29 -9.24 5.73
CA ASP A 134 11.37 -10.36 5.51
C ASP A 134 12.12 -11.69 5.38
N ALA A 135 11.43 -12.79 5.70
CA ALA A 135 11.97 -14.15 5.64
C ALA A 135 12.51 -14.53 4.26
N LYS A 136 11.93 -13.96 3.19
CA LYS A 136 12.36 -14.18 1.80
C LYS A 136 13.71 -13.56 1.46
N LYS A 137 14.15 -12.55 2.23
CA LYS A 137 15.41 -11.82 2.05
C LYS A 137 16.53 -12.34 2.95
N ARG A 138 16.28 -13.43 3.68
CA ARG A 138 17.30 -14.06 4.53
C ARG A 138 18.45 -14.59 3.69
N LEU A 139 19.65 -14.18 4.04
CA LEU A 139 20.87 -14.76 3.51
C LEU A 139 21.08 -16.15 4.12
N HIS A 140 21.44 -17.09 3.26
CA HIS A 140 21.74 -18.45 3.67
C HIS A 140 23.26 -18.61 3.67
N PRO A 141 23.86 -19.04 4.80
CA PRO A 141 25.29 -19.35 4.84
C PRO A 141 25.64 -20.36 3.74
N PRO A 142 26.79 -20.22 3.06
CA PRO A 142 27.28 -21.25 2.17
C PRO A 142 27.34 -22.59 2.91
N LYS A 143 26.72 -23.63 2.37
CA LYS A 143 26.65 -24.97 2.98
C LYS A 143 27.97 -25.75 2.93
N THR A 144 29.05 -25.12 2.51
CA THR A 144 30.33 -25.77 2.25
C THR A 144 31.42 -25.01 3.01
N PRO A 145 32.24 -25.68 3.86
CA PRO A 145 33.43 -25.05 4.41
C PRO A 145 34.36 -24.69 3.24
N PRO A 146 34.78 -23.42 3.07
CA PRO A 146 35.87 -23.12 2.17
C PRO A 146 37.14 -23.70 2.79
N ALA A 147 37.66 -24.74 2.16
CA ALA A 147 39.01 -25.19 2.39
C ALA A 147 39.97 -24.05 2.01
N HIS A 148 40.64 -23.54 3.04
CA HIS A 148 41.90 -22.79 3.04
C HIS A 148 42.00 -21.48 2.24
N ALA A 149 42.17 -20.40 3.04
CA ALA A 149 43.08 -19.30 2.72
C ALA A 149 44.56 -19.73 2.89
N ASP A 150 45.46 -18.84 2.43
CA ASP A 150 46.95 -18.82 2.50
C ASP A 150 47.68 -19.50 1.32
N ALA A 151 48.73 -18.96 0.67
CA ALA A 151 49.48 -17.70 0.81
C ALA A 151 50.41 -17.45 -0.41
N ALA A 152 50.72 -16.17 -0.65
CA ALA A 152 51.99 -15.55 -1.10
C ALA A 152 52.76 -15.99 -2.39
N LYS A 153 52.98 -14.98 -3.27
CA LYS A 153 54.20 -14.60 -4.03
C LYS A 153 55.17 -15.71 -4.52
N GLN A 154 55.46 -15.75 -5.83
CA GLN A 154 56.62 -15.07 -6.47
C GLN A 154 56.74 -15.44 -7.98
N ALA A 155 57.32 -14.52 -8.74
CA ALA A 155 57.44 -14.48 -10.20
C ALA A 155 58.24 -15.62 -10.86
N ASN A 156 57.86 -15.99 -12.09
CA ASN A 156 58.84 -16.03 -13.19
C ASN A 156 58.19 -15.93 -14.59
N ASN A 157 58.87 -15.18 -15.44
CA ASN A 157 58.56 -14.89 -16.83
C ASN A 157 58.44 -16.15 -17.70
N THR A 158 57.54 -16.15 -18.69
CA THR A 158 57.83 -16.28 -20.15
C THR A 158 56.48 -16.28 -20.90
N ALA A 159 56.27 -15.30 -21.78
CA ALA A 159 55.30 -15.32 -22.89
C ALA A 159 56.13 -15.38 -24.20
N PRO A 160 55.59 -15.63 -25.43
CA PRO A 160 54.19 -15.49 -25.89
C PRO A 160 53.71 -16.67 -26.80
N MET A 161 52.43 -16.88 -27.17
CA MET A 161 51.54 -16.14 -28.10
C MET A 161 50.27 -17.04 -28.38
N PRO A 162 49.20 -16.60 -29.08
CA PRO A 162 47.90 -16.29 -28.47
C PRO A 162 46.71 -17.14 -29.00
N ILE A 163 45.61 -17.16 -28.25
CA ILE A 163 44.28 -17.61 -28.72
C ILE A 163 43.26 -16.50 -28.34
N PRO A 164 42.29 -16.14 -29.20
CA PRO A 164 41.50 -14.93 -29.03
C PRO A 164 40.43 -15.07 -27.94
N THR A 165 40.49 -14.19 -26.95
CA THR A 165 39.43 -13.92 -25.97
C THR A 165 38.29 -13.10 -26.58
N PRO A 166 37.01 -13.41 -26.31
CA PRO A 166 35.91 -12.47 -26.51
C PRO A 166 36.01 -11.32 -25.50
N ALA A 167 35.66 -10.12 -25.96
CA ALA A 167 35.84 -8.85 -25.27
C ALA A 167 35.16 -8.81 -23.87
N VAL A 168 35.95 -8.43 -22.86
CA VAL A 168 35.48 -7.98 -21.55
C VAL A 168 35.04 -6.52 -21.69
N PRO A 169 33.82 -6.12 -21.27
CA PRO A 169 33.49 -4.71 -21.19
C PRO A 169 34.24 -4.08 -20.01
N THR A 170 35.04 -3.07 -20.34
CA THR A 170 35.67 -2.11 -19.44
C THR A 170 34.70 -1.67 -18.35
N ILE A 171 35.07 -1.91 -17.09
CA ILE A 171 34.45 -1.27 -15.92
C ILE A 171 34.89 0.19 -15.97
N SER A 172 34.03 1.03 -16.54
CA SER A 172 34.11 2.47 -16.35
C SER A 172 33.80 2.76 -14.89
N ASP A 173 34.83 3.18 -14.17
CA ASP A 173 34.75 3.87 -12.90
C ASP A 173 33.76 5.05 -13.04
N VAL A 174 32.61 4.96 -12.36
CA VAL A 174 31.64 6.06 -12.28
C VAL A 174 31.53 6.51 -10.83
N PRO A 175 31.60 7.83 -10.57
CA PRO A 175 31.57 8.37 -9.21
C PRO A 175 30.17 8.12 -8.63
N PHE A 176 30.10 7.34 -7.55
CA PHE A 176 28.87 7.08 -6.80
C PHE A 176 28.43 8.34 -6.05
N GLY A 177 27.76 9.23 -6.78
CA GLY A 177 27.01 10.39 -6.28
C GLY A 177 25.55 10.40 -6.78
N GLY A 178 24.98 9.22 -7.05
CA GLY A 178 23.64 9.06 -7.62
C GLY A 178 22.53 9.28 -6.59
N ASN A 179 21.62 10.21 -6.90
CA ASN A 179 20.48 10.60 -6.07
C ASN A 179 19.60 9.40 -5.66
N LEU A 180 19.33 9.23 -4.36
CA LEU A 180 18.35 8.27 -3.82
C LEU A 180 16.95 8.36 -4.48
N LEU A 181 16.59 9.54 -4.99
CA LEU A 181 15.37 9.79 -5.77
C LEU A 181 15.39 9.08 -7.12
N GLU A 182 16.54 9.01 -7.78
CA GLU A 182 16.71 8.34 -9.07
C GLU A 182 16.57 6.83 -8.90
N TYR A 183 17.09 6.28 -7.79
CA TYR A 183 16.87 4.88 -7.42
C TYR A 183 15.39 4.59 -7.10
N PHE A 184 14.71 5.49 -6.39
CA PHE A 184 13.28 5.36 -6.12
C PHE A 184 12.43 5.48 -7.40
N LEU A 185 12.79 6.39 -8.30
CA LEU A 185 12.10 6.56 -9.59
C LEU A 185 12.33 5.34 -10.50
N LEU A 186 13.55 4.80 -10.52
CA LEU A 186 13.88 3.58 -11.25
C LEU A 186 13.12 2.38 -10.68
N GLN A 187 13.00 2.29 -9.35
CA GLN A 187 12.21 1.24 -8.70
C GLN A 187 10.71 1.36 -9.03
N GLN A 188 10.17 2.57 -9.07
CA GLN A 188 8.78 2.83 -9.45
C GLN A 188 8.54 2.46 -10.94
N GLN A 189 9.46 2.82 -11.83
CA GLN A 189 9.36 2.49 -13.25
C GLN A 189 9.41 0.97 -13.48
N GLN A 190 10.27 0.26 -12.76
CA GLN A 190 10.35 -1.19 -12.84
C GLN A 190 9.04 -1.86 -12.33
N GLN A 191 8.43 -1.30 -11.28
CA GLN A 191 7.15 -1.79 -10.78
C GLN A 191 6.00 -1.57 -11.78
N GLN A 192 5.98 -0.42 -12.46
CA GLN A 192 4.99 -0.14 -13.51
C GLN A 192 5.12 -1.10 -14.70
N GLN A 193 6.36 -1.40 -15.14
CA GLN A 193 6.60 -2.36 -16.22
C GLN A 193 6.12 -3.77 -15.86
N GLN A 194 6.32 -4.23 -14.61
CA GLN A 194 5.82 -5.55 -14.19
C GLN A 194 4.29 -5.61 -14.22
N GLN A 195 3.59 -4.58 -13.77
CA GLN A 195 2.13 -4.56 -13.85
C GLN A 195 1.65 -4.57 -15.31
N HIS A 196 2.32 -3.83 -16.20
CA HIS A 196 1.96 -3.83 -17.62
C HIS A 196 2.17 -5.20 -18.28
N GLN A 197 3.26 -5.90 -17.94
CA GLN A 197 3.47 -7.27 -18.42
C GLN A 197 2.41 -8.26 -17.89
N GLN A 198 2.03 -8.14 -16.62
CA GLN A 198 0.95 -8.98 -16.07
C GLN A 198 -0.39 -8.72 -16.73
N PHE A 199 -0.71 -7.45 -17.03
CA PHE A 199 -1.93 -7.10 -17.76
C PHE A 199 -1.91 -7.63 -19.20
N GLN A 200 -0.76 -7.55 -19.90
CA GLN A 200 -0.62 -8.15 -21.22
C GLN A 200 -0.77 -9.67 -21.22
N GLN A 201 -0.19 -10.37 -20.23
CA GLN A 201 -0.39 -11.82 -20.09
C GLN A 201 -1.86 -12.17 -19.80
N MET A 202 -2.56 -11.36 -19.00
CA MET A 202 -3.99 -11.53 -18.75
C MET A 202 -4.80 -11.38 -20.04
N LEU A 203 -4.54 -10.34 -20.85
CA LEU A 203 -5.21 -10.15 -22.15
C LEU A 203 -4.95 -11.33 -23.09
N GLN A 204 -3.71 -11.84 -23.12
CA GLN A 204 -3.34 -12.96 -23.98
C GLN A 204 -4.04 -14.27 -23.57
N LEU A 205 -4.16 -14.51 -22.26
CA LEU A 205 -4.94 -15.63 -21.71
C LEU A 205 -6.44 -15.50 -21.99
N GLN A 206 -7.00 -14.30 -21.89
CA GLN A 206 -8.41 -14.04 -22.19
C GLN A 206 -8.72 -14.26 -23.69
N MET A 207 -7.82 -13.85 -24.58
CA MET A 207 -7.94 -14.10 -26.01
C MET A 207 -7.86 -15.60 -26.35
N LEU A 208 -7.05 -16.39 -25.64
CA LEU A 208 -6.97 -17.85 -25.86
C LEU A 208 -8.24 -18.58 -25.39
N GLN A 209 -8.92 -18.08 -24.35
CA GLN A 209 -10.12 -18.71 -23.77
C GLN A 209 -11.38 -18.52 -24.62
N ASN A 210 -11.46 -17.46 -25.44
CA ASN A 210 -12.63 -17.21 -26.30
C ASN A 210 -12.75 -18.13 -27.53
N SER A 211 -11.81 -19.06 -27.76
CA SER A 211 -11.82 -19.95 -28.92
C SER A 211 -12.18 -21.42 -28.63
N ARG A 212 -12.56 -21.78 -27.40
CA ARG A 212 -12.93 -23.17 -27.06
C ARG A 212 -14.25 -23.28 -26.31
N SER A 213 -15.34 -23.09 -27.06
CA SER A 213 -16.68 -23.54 -26.65
C SER A 213 -17.22 -24.53 -27.68
N SER A 214 -16.91 -25.81 -27.50
CA SER A 214 -17.83 -26.92 -27.76
C SER A 214 -17.11 -28.26 -27.55
N LEU A 215 -17.89 -29.20 -27.00
CA LEU A 215 -17.69 -30.65 -26.97
C LEU A 215 -16.96 -31.28 -25.77
N SER A 216 -17.80 -32.00 -25.00
CA SER A 216 -17.57 -33.36 -24.47
C SER A 216 -16.99 -33.51 -23.07
N ARG A 217 -17.88 -33.95 -22.17
CA ARG A 217 -17.64 -34.53 -20.84
C ARG A 217 -17.15 -35.99 -20.95
N PRO A 218 -16.17 -36.40 -20.12
CA PRO A 218 -16.22 -37.71 -19.44
C PRO A 218 -15.85 -37.59 -17.93
N PRO A 219 -15.91 -38.68 -17.12
CA PRO A 219 -16.08 -38.58 -15.66
C PRO A 219 -14.78 -38.59 -14.84
N SER A 220 -14.87 -37.89 -13.70
CA SER A 220 -14.25 -38.09 -12.37
C SER A 220 -12.79 -38.55 -12.21
N ILE A 221 -11.95 -37.62 -11.72
CA ILE A 221 -10.85 -37.87 -10.78
C ILE A 221 -10.82 -36.70 -9.77
N PRO A 222 -10.69 -36.91 -8.45
CA PRO A 222 -10.61 -35.83 -7.47
C PRO A 222 -9.14 -35.48 -7.18
N SER A 223 -8.63 -34.42 -7.78
CA SER A 223 -7.43 -33.69 -7.31
C SER A 223 -7.34 -32.35 -8.02
N ALA A 224 -8.19 -31.42 -7.61
CA ALA A 224 -8.01 -30.00 -7.88
C ALA A 224 -7.97 -29.28 -6.52
N PRO A 225 -7.02 -28.34 -6.31
CA PRO A 225 -7.09 -27.43 -5.17
C PRO A 225 -8.44 -26.70 -5.19
N PRO A 226 -9.01 -26.31 -4.03
CA PRO A 226 -10.33 -25.69 -3.99
C PRO A 226 -10.34 -24.50 -4.94
N SER A 227 -11.17 -24.59 -5.99
CA SER A 227 -11.41 -23.46 -6.88
C SER A 227 -11.80 -22.24 -6.03
N PRO A 228 -11.46 -21.01 -6.46
CA PRO A 228 -11.88 -19.81 -5.77
C PRO A 228 -13.38 -19.91 -5.51
N ALA A 229 -13.78 -19.98 -4.23
CA ALA A 229 -15.18 -20.04 -3.85
C ALA A 229 -15.87 -18.88 -4.57
N LYS A 230 -16.78 -19.20 -5.50
CA LYS A 230 -17.60 -18.17 -6.15
C LYS A 230 -18.30 -17.43 -5.01
N MET A 231 -18.11 -16.11 -4.93
CA MET A 231 -18.75 -15.35 -3.87
C MET A 231 -20.26 -15.57 -3.96
N PRO A 232 -20.92 -15.86 -2.83
CA PRO A 232 -22.37 -16.04 -2.83
C PRO A 232 -23.01 -14.74 -3.33
N VAL A 233 -24.01 -14.89 -4.20
CA VAL A 233 -24.86 -13.78 -4.62
C VAL A 233 -25.84 -13.53 -3.48
N VAL A 234 -25.68 -12.42 -2.78
CA VAL A 234 -26.44 -12.08 -1.56
C VAL A 234 -27.24 -10.82 -1.83
N SER A 235 -28.54 -10.84 -1.46
CA SER A 235 -29.39 -9.66 -1.58
C SER A 235 -28.97 -8.58 -0.59
N LEU A 236 -29.25 -7.31 -0.92
CA LEU A 236 -28.99 -6.19 -0.02
C LEU A 236 -29.72 -6.34 1.32
N GLU A 237 -30.96 -6.82 1.27
CA GLU A 237 -31.80 -7.06 2.45
C GLU A 237 -31.17 -8.07 3.42
N ALA A 238 -30.69 -9.22 2.90
CA ALA A 238 -30.03 -10.24 3.73
C ALA A 238 -28.72 -9.71 4.34
N PHE A 239 -27.95 -8.93 3.57
CA PHE A 239 -26.75 -8.26 4.08
C PHE A 239 -27.09 -7.27 5.20
N CYS A 240 -28.12 -6.45 5.03
CA CYS A 240 -28.53 -5.45 6.02
C CYS A 240 -29.05 -6.11 7.30
N ALA A 241 -29.84 -7.18 7.19
CA ALA A 241 -30.32 -7.95 8.34
C ALA A 241 -29.16 -8.59 9.12
N HIS A 242 -28.22 -9.24 8.42
CA HIS A 242 -27.11 -9.94 9.07
C HIS A 242 -26.11 -9.01 9.76
N TYR A 243 -25.83 -7.83 9.18
CA TYR A 243 -24.89 -6.86 9.76
C TYR A 243 -25.54 -5.73 10.55
N GLY A 244 -26.85 -5.79 10.81
CA GLY A 244 -27.59 -4.76 11.54
C GLY A 244 -27.40 -3.38 10.91
N VAL A 245 -27.55 -3.27 9.59
CA VAL A 245 -27.63 -1.98 8.90
C VAL A 245 -29.02 -1.42 9.14
N ASN A 246 -29.10 -0.15 9.54
CA ASN A 246 -30.40 0.49 9.80
C ASN A 246 -31.15 0.74 8.48
N ASP A 247 -32.47 0.91 8.54
CA ASP A 247 -33.33 1.07 7.36
C ASP A 247 -32.95 2.32 6.55
N THR A 248 -32.53 3.40 7.20
CA THR A 248 -32.09 4.63 6.52
C THR A 248 -30.84 4.40 5.66
N ASP A 249 -29.86 3.66 6.17
CA ASP A 249 -28.65 3.32 5.44
C ASP A 249 -28.93 2.25 4.39
N HIS A 250 -29.90 1.35 4.62
CA HIS A 250 -30.39 0.42 3.60
C HIS A 250 -30.94 1.18 2.38
N ASP A 251 -31.84 2.15 2.59
CA ASP A 251 -32.46 2.92 1.50
C ASP A 251 -31.40 3.69 0.70
N ARG A 252 -30.43 4.29 1.39
CA ARG A 252 -29.30 4.98 0.75
C ARG A 252 -28.38 4.02 -0.02
N LEU A 253 -28.14 2.81 0.48
CA LEU A 253 -27.38 1.79 -0.25
C LEU A 253 -28.12 1.34 -1.50
N GLN A 254 -29.45 1.22 -1.42
CA GLN A 254 -30.29 0.88 -2.56
C GLN A 254 -30.27 1.98 -3.61
N GLU A 255 -30.36 3.26 -3.22
CA GLU A 255 -30.25 4.42 -4.12
C GLU A 255 -28.87 4.50 -4.79
N LEU A 256 -27.81 4.15 -4.05
CA LEU A 256 -26.44 4.09 -4.56
C LEU A 256 -26.20 2.89 -5.51
N GLY A 257 -27.17 1.98 -5.68
CA GLY A 257 -27.03 0.78 -6.49
C GLY A 257 -26.03 -0.24 -5.92
N TYR A 258 -25.82 -0.23 -4.61
CA TYR A 258 -24.85 -1.11 -3.97
C TYR A 258 -25.27 -2.58 -4.06
N THR A 259 -24.32 -3.43 -4.47
CA THR A 259 -24.47 -4.88 -4.48
C THR A 259 -23.45 -5.51 -3.53
N PRO A 260 -23.87 -6.30 -2.53
CA PRO A 260 -22.95 -7.02 -1.64
C PRO A 260 -21.92 -7.84 -2.41
N GLY A 261 -20.65 -7.66 -2.07
CA GLY A 261 -19.55 -8.32 -2.76
C GLY A 261 -18.92 -7.53 -3.91
N ASN A 262 -19.57 -6.47 -4.38
CA ASN A 262 -18.95 -5.57 -5.36
C ASN A 262 -17.88 -4.70 -4.68
N LYS A 263 -16.66 -4.69 -5.26
CA LYS A 263 -15.53 -3.92 -4.74
C LYS A 263 -15.62 -2.43 -5.06
N ASP A 264 -16.48 -2.04 -6.00
CA ASP A 264 -16.63 -0.66 -6.45
C ASP A 264 -17.05 0.28 -5.31
N ILE A 265 -17.71 -0.24 -4.27
CA ILE A 265 -18.06 0.54 -3.07
C ILE A 265 -16.83 1.17 -2.40
N LYS A 266 -15.64 0.57 -2.54
CA LYS A 266 -14.40 1.08 -1.96
C LYS A 266 -13.73 2.18 -2.79
N THR A 267 -14.06 2.23 -4.07
CA THR A 267 -13.49 3.20 -5.03
C THR A 267 -14.40 4.41 -5.23
N LEU A 268 -15.62 4.39 -4.69
CA LEU A 268 -16.55 5.53 -4.75
C LEU A 268 -15.91 6.79 -4.17
N GLU A 269 -16.03 7.90 -4.91
CA GLU A 269 -15.51 9.18 -4.48
C GLU A 269 -16.38 9.77 -3.36
N ARG A 270 -15.81 10.73 -2.61
CA ARG A 270 -16.55 11.40 -1.53
C ARG A 270 -17.87 11.96 -2.02
N VAL A 271 -17.87 12.57 -3.20
CA VAL A 271 -19.04 13.24 -3.78
C VAL A 271 -20.21 12.25 -3.94
N ASP A 272 -19.94 11.04 -4.42
CA ASP A 272 -20.99 10.05 -4.74
C ASP A 272 -21.77 9.60 -3.50
N TRP A 273 -21.08 9.15 -2.46
CA TRP A 273 -21.75 8.67 -1.25
C TRP A 273 -22.28 9.81 -0.38
N THR A 274 -21.70 11.02 -0.45
CA THR A 274 -22.31 12.19 0.19
C THR A 274 -23.57 12.65 -0.54
N GLY A 275 -23.67 12.43 -1.86
CA GLY A 275 -24.82 12.80 -2.68
C GLY A 275 -26.10 12.09 -2.26
N VAL A 276 -26.00 10.81 -1.87
CA VAL A 276 -27.10 10.02 -1.27
C VAL A 276 -27.26 10.27 0.24
N GLY A 277 -26.50 11.21 0.81
CA GLY A 277 -26.65 11.65 2.19
C GLY A 277 -25.98 10.77 3.25
N PHE A 278 -24.97 9.97 2.92
CA PHE A 278 -24.18 9.27 3.94
C PHE A 278 -23.28 10.24 4.72
N PRO A 279 -23.37 10.26 6.07
CA PRO A 279 -22.32 10.86 6.90
C PRO A 279 -21.02 10.06 6.77
N ALA A 280 -19.87 10.75 6.88
CA ALA A 280 -18.55 10.10 6.75
C ALA A 280 -18.34 8.92 7.73
N LEU A 281 -18.92 9.00 8.93
CA LEU A 281 -18.84 7.93 9.92
C LEU A 281 -19.71 6.73 9.56
N SER A 282 -20.94 6.96 9.08
CA SER A 282 -21.83 5.90 8.60
C SER A 282 -21.21 5.19 7.40
N TRP A 283 -20.64 5.93 6.46
CA TRP A 283 -19.95 5.36 5.30
C TRP A 283 -18.79 4.43 5.71
N ARG A 284 -17.95 4.87 6.65
CA ARG A 284 -16.87 4.01 7.20
C ARG A 284 -17.40 2.75 7.86
N SER A 285 -18.54 2.84 8.56
CA SER A 285 -19.20 1.69 9.17
C SER A 285 -19.71 0.69 8.12
N ILE A 286 -20.31 1.18 7.02
CA ILE A 286 -20.72 0.35 5.88
C ILE A 286 -19.51 -0.36 5.25
N LEU A 287 -18.39 0.35 5.02
CA LEU A 287 -17.18 -0.26 4.46
C LEU A 287 -16.62 -1.36 5.38
N ALA A 288 -16.64 -1.15 6.69
CA ALA A 288 -16.21 -2.17 7.66
C ALA A 288 -17.10 -3.42 7.62
N LYS A 289 -18.43 -3.24 7.52
CA LYS A 289 -19.40 -4.35 7.37
C LYS A 289 -19.23 -5.09 6.05
N HIS A 290 -18.98 -4.36 4.96
CA HIS A 290 -18.64 -4.97 3.67
C HIS A 290 -17.35 -5.78 3.74
N ASP A 291 -16.32 -5.29 4.44
CA ASP A 291 -15.07 -6.04 4.64
C ASP A 291 -15.25 -7.31 5.47
N ALA A 292 -16.10 -7.27 6.49
CA ALA A 292 -16.51 -8.45 7.22
C ALA A 292 -17.22 -9.45 6.28
N PHE A 293 -18.15 -8.97 5.45
CA PHE A 293 -18.84 -9.79 4.45
C PHE A 293 -17.89 -10.51 3.50
N ILE A 294 -16.91 -9.81 2.94
CA ILE A 294 -15.92 -10.43 2.05
C ILE A 294 -15.11 -11.50 2.78
N LYS A 295 -14.79 -11.31 4.06
CA LYS A 295 -14.07 -12.31 4.87
C LYS A 295 -14.95 -13.53 5.15
N ASP A 296 -16.18 -13.32 5.59
CA ASP A 296 -17.11 -14.39 5.95
C ASP A 296 -17.52 -15.21 4.73
N ALA A 297 -17.76 -14.56 3.59
CA ALA A 297 -18.01 -15.20 2.31
C ALA A 297 -16.83 -16.07 1.86
N LYS A 298 -15.59 -15.60 2.04
CA LYS A 298 -14.38 -16.39 1.71
C LYS A 298 -14.16 -17.58 2.63
N LEU A 299 -14.58 -17.46 3.89
CA LEU A 299 -14.50 -18.55 4.87
C LEU A 299 -15.66 -19.54 4.73
N GLY A 300 -16.61 -19.30 3.82
CA GLY A 300 -17.81 -20.13 3.68
C GLY A 300 -18.76 -20.04 4.88
N LEU A 301 -18.63 -18.99 5.70
CA LEU A 301 -19.51 -18.72 6.84
C LEU A 301 -20.82 -18.06 6.40
N TRP A 302 -20.84 -17.55 5.17
CA TRP A 302 -22.03 -17.02 4.53
C TRP A 302 -22.77 -18.13 3.76
N MET A 303 -23.37 -19.06 4.49
CA MET A 303 -24.27 -20.08 3.94
C MET A 303 -25.59 -20.05 4.68
N GLU A 304 -26.62 -19.57 3.99
CA GLU A 304 -28.02 -19.82 4.31
C GLU A 304 -28.62 -20.65 3.18
#